data_AF-A0AAN8E3Z5-F1
#
_entry.id   AF-A0AAN8E3Z5-F1
#
_cell.length_a   1.000
_cell.length_b   1.000
_cell.length_c   1.000
_cell.angle_alpha   90.00
_cell.angle_beta   90.00
_cell.angle_gamma   90.00
#
_symmetry.space_group_name_H-M   'P 1'
#
loop_
_entity.id
_entity.type
_entity.pdbx_description
1 polymer ?
#
loop_
_entity_poly.entity_id
_entity_poly.type
_entity_poly.pdbx_seq_one_letter_code
_entity_poly.pdbx_strand_id
1 'polypeptide(L)'
;MVPDSVLAPLNIINKEVATPEIQESLLGAEHLGQAQMKVFVDKRPASDQHLGLKSPILKNKAKTFASLYEVDQLSKNKQNTIKVDRQILQRLVTAYRAGRKVDLENVPQHELMPIPPSLAATNGSLHSTNKSALANILTKHVQTPADVPLQEPSCLAIDAKHL
;
A
#
# COMPACT_ATOMS: atom_id res chain seq x y z
N MET A 1 32.39 -21.70 28.52
CA MET A 1 32.00 -21.92 27.12
C MET A 1 30.52 -21.59 27.03
N VAL A 2 30.19 -20.38 26.58
CA VAL A 2 28.79 -19.95 26.43
C VAL A 2 28.29 -20.61 25.14
N PRO A 3 27.17 -21.35 25.15
CA PRO A 3 26.65 -21.95 23.93
C PRO A 3 26.38 -20.81 22.94
N ASP A 4 26.78 -21.00 21.68
CA ASP A 4 26.53 -20.06 20.60
C ASP A 4 25.05 -19.67 20.62
N SER A 5 24.79 -18.47 21.13
CA SER A 5 23.46 -17.90 21.17
C SER A 5 23.14 -17.60 19.71
N VAL A 6 22.23 -18.38 19.13
CA VAL A 6 21.74 -18.16 17.77
C VAL A 6 21.15 -16.76 17.74
N LEU A 7 21.93 -15.78 17.27
CA LEU A 7 21.50 -14.40 17.17
C LEU A 7 20.40 -14.35 16.10
N ALA A 8 19.18 -14.07 16.54
CA ALA A 8 18.06 -13.90 15.63
C ALA A 8 18.32 -12.69 14.73
N PRO A 9 18.10 -12.81 13.39
CA PRO A 9 18.29 -11.70 12.46
C PRO A 9 17.52 -10.46 12.90
N LEU A 10 18.17 -9.30 12.89
CA LEU A 10 17.58 -8.01 13.26
C LEU A 10 17.42 -7.13 12.02
N ASN A 11 16.23 -6.58 11.80
CA ASN A 11 16.03 -5.52 10.83
C ASN A 11 16.69 -4.22 11.34
N ILE A 12 17.75 -3.78 10.68
CA ILE A 12 18.57 -2.64 11.11
C ILE A 12 17.78 -1.32 11.10
N ILE A 13 16.80 -1.19 10.21
CA ILE A 13 16.00 0.02 10.04
C ILE A 13 14.91 0.07 11.11
N ASN A 14 14.12 -1.00 11.21
CA ASN A 14 12.94 -1.03 12.10
C ASN A 14 13.28 -1.46 13.54
N LYS A 15 14.50 -1.97 13.77
CA LYS A 15 14.95 -2.58 15.05
C LYS A 15 14.08 -3.77 15.48
N GLU A 16 13.50 -4.46 14.52
CA GLU A 16 12.64 -5.63 14.75
C GLU A 16 13.46 -6.92 14.66
N VAL A 17 13.20 -7.85 15.58
CA VAL A 17 13.81 -9.18 15.61
C VAL A 17 12.98 -10.14 14.76
N ALA A 18 13.62 -10.95 13.92
CA ALA A 18 12.95 -11.94 13.10
C ALA A 18 12.21 -12.98 13.96
N THR A 19 11.00 -13.35 13.54
CA THR A 19 10.34 -14.54 14.07
C THR A 19 11.07 -15.80 13.60
N PRO A 20 10.91 -16.95 14.27
CA PRO A 20 11.57 -18.20 13.86
C PRO A 20 11.30 -18.57 12.39
N GLU A 21 10.07 -18.35 11.92
CA GLU A 21 9.67 -18.62 10.53
C GLU A 21 10.39 -17.70 9.52
N ILE A 22 10.53 -16.40 9.85
CA ILE A 22 11.25 -15.45 9.00
C ILE A 22 12.74 -15.77 9.03
N GLN A 23 13.29 -16.11 10.20
CA GLN A 23 14.68 -16.50 10.34
C GLN A 23 14.99 -17.74 9.48
N GLU A 24 14.19 -18.80 9.58
CA GLU A 24 14.36 -20.01 8.77
C GLU A 24 14.22 -19.70 7.27
N SER A 25 13.21 -18.90 6.89
CA SER A 25 13.00 -18.52 5.50
C SER A 25 14.15 -17.68 4.93
N LEU A 26 14.75 -16.78 5.71
CA LEU A 26 15.85 -15.94 5.28
C LEU A 26 17.18 -16.71 5.23
N LEU A 27 17.47 -17.51 6.26
CA LEU A 27 18.68 -18.33 6.31
C LEU A 27 18.65 -19.44 5.25
N GLY A 28 17.47 -20.00 4.97
CA GLY A 28 17.25 -21.02 3.95
C GLY A 28 17.01 -20.49 2.53
N ALA A 29 17.02 -19.18 2.30
CA ALA A 29 16.60 -18.58 1.03
C ALA A 29 17.40 -19.09 -0.18
N GLU A 30 18.71 -19.26 -0.02
CA GLU A 30 19.59 -19.80 -1.05
C GLU A 30 19.21 -21.24 -1.41
N HIS A 31 19.11 -22.11 -0.39
CA HIS A 31 18.75 -23.51 -0.58
C HIS A 31 17.37 -23.67 -1.22
N LEU A 32 16.38 -22.85 -0.81
CA LEU A 32 15.06 -22.83 -1.42
C LEU A 32 15.12 -22.42 -2.90
N GLY A 33 15.95 -21.42 -3.24
CA GLY A 33 16.17 -20.98 -4.62
C GLY A 33 16.81 -22.07 -5.48
N GLN A 34 17.83 -22.74 -4.96
CA GLN A 34 18.50 -23.85 -5.64
C GLN A 34 17.55 -25.05 -5.87
N ALA A 35 16.73 -25.40 -4.87
CA ALA A 35 15.72 -26.44 -5.00
C ALA A 35 14.66 -26.09 -6.06
N GLN A 36 14.17 -24.85 -6.08
CA GLN A 36 13.22 -24.37 -7.09
C GLN A 36 13.82 -24.41 -8.50
N MET A 37 15.09 -24.01 -8.64
CA MET A 37 15.81 -24.08 -9.92
C MET A 37 15.92 -25.53 -10.40
N LYS A 38 16.31 -26.46 -9.52
CA LYS A 38 16.43 -27.88 -9.88
C LYS A 38 15.09 -28.46 -10.35
N VAL A 39 14.03 -28.20 -9.59
CA VAL A 39 12.66 -28.61 -9.96
C VAL A 39 12.22 -28.01 -11.30
N PHE A 40 12.58 -26.75 -11.57
CA PHE A 40 12.28 -26.10 -12.84
C PHE A 40 13.00 -26.75 -14.03
N VAL A 41 14.28 -27.09 -13.86
CA VAL A 41 15.07 -27.79 -14.90
C VAL A 41 14.53 -29.20 -15.13
N ASP A 42 14.26 -29.95 -14.06
CA ASP A 42 13.85 -31.36 -14.14
C ASP A 42 12.43 -31.53 -14.73
N LYS A 43 11.51 -30.60 -14.45
CA LYS A 43 10.14 -30.66 -14.97
C LYS A 43 10.03 -30.31 -16.46
N ARG A 44 10.99 -29.57 -17.01
CA ARG A 44 10.95 -29.10 -18.40
C ARG A 44 11.12 -30.21 -19.44
N PRO A 45 12.03 -31.19 -19.30
CA PRO A 45 12.13 -32.32 -20.23
C PRO A 45 11.09 -33.42 -19.96
N ALA A 46 10.51 -33.48 -18.76
CA ALA A 46 9.64 -34.59 -18.32
C ALA A 46 8.13 -34.33 -18.41
N SER A 47 7.68 -33.12 -18.75
CA SER A 47 6.25 -32.79 -18.82
C SER A 47 5.70 -32.88 -20.25
N ASP A 48 4.70 -33.73 -20.47
CA ASP A 48 3.87 -33.74 -21.70
C ASP A 48 3.04 -32.45 -21.90
N GLN A 49 3.02 -31.58 -20.88
CA GLN A 49 2.46 -30.23 -20.99
C GLN A 49 3.49 -29.28 -21.59
N HIS A 50 3.11 -28.58 -22.66
CA HIS A 50 3.85 -27.49 -23.30
C HIS A 50 4.20 -26.35 -22.32
N LEU A 51 5.17 -26.57 -21.43
CA LEU A 51 5.87 -25.48 -20.75
C LEU A 51 6.73 -24.80 -21.82
N GLY A 52 6.22 -23.68 -22.35
CA GLY A 52 6.92 -22.94 -23.39
C GLY A 52 8.38 -22.68 -22.99
N LEU A 53 9.31 -22.77 -23.94
CA LEU A 53 10.76 -22.63 -23.70
C LEU A 53 11.13 -21.36 -22.92
N LYS A 54 10.32 -20.30 -23.08
CA LYS A 54 10.47 -18.98 -22.44
C LYS A 54 9.65 -18.80 -21.15
N SER A 55 9.05 -19.85 -20.62
CA SER A 55 8.34 -19.80 -19.34
C SER A 55 9.31 -19.41 -18.22
N PRO A 56 9.01 -18.37 -17.43
CA PRO A 56 9.89 -17.91 -16.36
C PRO A 56 9.81 -18.83 -15.14
N ILE A 57 10.87 -18.83 -14.33
CA ILE A 57 10.85 -19.44 -13.00
C ILE A 57 9.89 -18.62 -12.12
N LEU A 58 9.01 -19.31 -11.38
CA LEU A 58 8.09 -18.65 -10.45
C LEU A 58 8.88 -17.95 -9.33
N LYS A 59 8.40 -16.76 -8.93
CA LYS A 59 9.01 -16.02 -7.83
C LYS A 59 8.90 -16.81 -6.53
N ASN A 60 10.01 -16.91 -5.80
CA ASN A 60 10.01 -17.44 -4.44
C ASN A 60 9.25 -16.46 -3.52
N LYS A 61 8.15 -16.91 -2.92
CA LYS A 61 7.36 -16.13 -1.94
C LYS A 61 7.90 -16.36 -0.52
N ALA A 62 9.19 -16.12 -0.34
CA ALA A 62 9.85 -16.27 0.96
C ALA A 62 9.27 -15.29 1.98
N LYS A 63 9.07 -15.76 3.22
CA LYS A 63 8.63 -14.88 4.32
C LYS A 63 9.78 -13.94 4.69
N THR A 64 9.49 -12.66 4.86
CA THR A 64 10.47 -11.62 5.19
C THR A 64 9.88 -10.71 6.27
N PHE A 65 10.62 -9.70 6.75
CA PHE A 65 10.04 -8.71 7.66
C PHE A 65 8.78 -8.02 7.11
N ALA A 66 8.61 -7.94 5.79
CA ALA A 66 7.38 -7.41 5.18
C ALA A 66 6.15 -8.27 5.53
N SER A 67 6.31 -9.59 5.68
CA SER A 67 5.20 -10.48 6.02
C SER A 67 4.71 -10.31 7.45
N LEU A 68 5.45 -9.60 8.33
CA LEU A 68 4.95 -9.21 9.66
C LEU A 68 3.78 -8.22 9.58
N TYR A 69 3.64 -7.51 8.47
CA TYR A 69 2.60 -6.51 8.23
C TYR A 69 1.57 -6.97 7.19
N GLU A 70 1.71 -8.19 6.68
CA GLU A 70 0.68 -8.83 5.86
C GLU A 70 -0.49 -9.22 6.78
N VAL A 71 -1.70 -8.97 6.31
CA VAL A 71 -2.92 -9.21 7.08
C VAL A 71 -3.66 -10.33 6.38
N ASP A 72 -3.93 -11.41 7.11
CA ASP A 72 -4.82 -12.47 6.65
C ASP A 72 -6.21 -11.88 6.46
N GLN A 73 -6.69 -11.87 5.21
CA GLN A 73 -8.09 -11.58 4.93
C GLN A 73 -8.91 -12.78 5.37
N LEU A 74 -9.26 -12.83 6.66
CA LEU A 74 -10.17 -13.83 7.19
C LEU A 74 -11.56 -13.63 6.58
N SER A 75 -11.82 -14.35 5.49
CA SER A 75 -13.16 -14.49 4.93
C SER A 75 -14.03 -15.24 5.94
N LYS A 76 -14.86 -14.50 6.69
CA LYS A 76 -16.28 -14.82 7.02
C LYS A 76 -16.90 -13.99 8.16
N ASN A 77 -16.15 -13.11 8.81
CA ASN A 77 -16.71 -12.01 9.61
C ASN A 77 -15.87 -10.77 9.31
N LYS A 78 -16.46 -9.71 8.74
CA LYS A 78 -15.77 -8.48 8.28
C LYS A 78 -15.19 -7.68 9.46
N GLN A 79 -14.22 -8.23 10.17
CA GLN A 79 -13.29 -7.43 10.96
C GLN A 79 -12.24 -6.92 9.97
N ASN A 80 -12.53 -5.78 9.36
CA ASN A 80 -11.59 -5.11 8.47
C ASN A 80 -10.49 -4.48 9.34
N THR A 81 -9.30 -5.05 9.33
CA THR A 81 -8.14 -4.41 9.95
C THR A 81 -7.75 -3.18 9.14
N ILE A 82 -7.94 -1.99 9.72
CA ILE A 82 -7.62 -0.72 9.07
C ILE A 82 -6.15 -0.40 9.31
N LYS A 83 -5.37 -0.28 8.23
CA LYS A 83 -4.01 0.27 8.27
C LYS A 83 -4.10 1.80 8.39
N VAL A 84 -4.09 2.32 9.61
CA VAL A 84 -4.06 3.76 9.90
C VAL A 84 -2.61 4.23 10.04
N ASP A 85 -2.33 5.48 9.67
CA ASP A 85 -1.03 6.11 9.90
C ASP A 85 -0.61 5.98 11.38
N ARG A 86 0.59 5.44 11.60
CA ARG A 86 1.18 5.25 12.93
C ARG A 86 1.17 6.54 13.75
N GLN A 87 1.39 7.70 13.12
CA GLN A 87 1.38 9.00 13.79
C GLN A 87 -0.01 9.35 14.33
N ILE A 88 -1.07 9.02 13.60
CA ILE A 88 -2.46 9.27 14.02
C ILE A 88 -2.82 8.38 15.21
N LEU A 89 -2.48 7.09 15.14
CA LEU A 89 -2.70 6.15 16.25
C LEU A 89 -1.90 6.56 17.50
N GLN A 90 -0.64 6.99 17.32
CA GLN A 90 0.17 7.47 18.43
C GLN A 90 -0.46 8.69 19.11
N ARG A 91 -0.97 9.66 18.33
CA ARG A 91 -1.66 10.84 18.87
C ARG A 91 -2.94 10.47 19.64
N LEU A 92 -3.73 9.52 19.13
CA LEU A 92 -4.92 8.99 19.81
C LEU A 92 -4.57 8.36 21.16
N VAL A 93 -3.54 7.51 21.18
CA VAL A 93 -3.06 6.87 22.42
C VAL A 93 -2.55 7.91 23.41
N THR A 94 -1.81 8.93 22.95
CA THR A 94 -1.34 10.03 23.82
C THR A 94 -2.51 10.83 24.39
N ALA A 95 -3.53 11.15 23.60
CA ALA A 95 -4.71 11.87 24.06
C ALA A 95 -5.49 11.07 25.12
N TYR A 96 -5.68 9.77 24.88
CA TYR A 96 -6.30 8.85 25.84
C TYR A 96 -5.52 8.80 27.16
N ARG A 97 -4.19 8.62 27.09
CA ARG A 97 -3.31 8.62 28.28
C ARG A 97 -3.30 9.94 29.03
N ALA A 98 -3.53 11.06 28.35
CA ALA A 98 -3.66 12.38 28.96
C ALA A 98 -5.04 12.60 29.64
N GLY A 99 -5.88 11.57 29.73
CA GLY A 99 -7.20 11.65 30.38
C GLY A 99 -8.31 12.22 29.51
N ARG A 100 -8.07 12.42 28.20
CA ARG A 100 -9.16 12.79 27.29
C ARG A 100 -10.05 11.57 27.05
N LYS A 101 -11.37 11.77 27.12
CA LYS A 101 -12.34 10.74 26.75
C LYS A 101 -12.26 10.53 25.24
N VAL A 102 -11.66 9.42 24.83
CA VAL A 102 -11.52 9.00 23.43
C VAL A 102 -12.36 7.76 23.23
N ASP A 103 -13.37 7.86 22.36
CA ASP A 103 -14.21 6.73 21.98
C ASP A 103 -13.55 5.96 20.82
N LEU A 104 -12.69 5.00 21.16
CA LEU A 104 -11.91 4.26 20.16
C LEU A 104 -12.78 3.42 19.21
N GLU A 105 -14.03 3.12 19.57
CA GLU A 105 -14.95 2.36 18.72
C GLU A 105 -15.52 3.23 17.59
N ASN A 106 -15.83 4.49 17.89
CA ASN A 106 -16.42 5.41 16.92
C ASN A 106 -15.42 6.35 16.24
N VAL A 107 -14.25 6.59 16.86
CA VAL A 107 -13.15 7.38 16.27
C VAL A 107 -12.83 7.00 14.82
N PRO A 108 -12.61 5.72 14.45
CA PRO A 108 -12.27 5.37 13.07
C PRO A 108 -13.42 5.53 12.07
N GLN A 109 -14.65 5.82 12.54
CA GLN A 109 -15.80 6.12 11.68
C GLN A 109 -15.82 7.58 11.23
N HIS A 110 -14.96 8.43 11.79
CA HIS A 110 -14.85 9.84 11.47
C HIS A 110 -13.50 10.15 10.82
N GLU A 111 -13.46 11.26 10.06
CA GLU A 111 -12.19 11.76 9.52
C GLU A 111 -11.29 12.24 10.65
N LEU A 112 -10.16 11.56 10.86
CA LEU A 112 -9.18 11.88 11.89
C LEU A 112 -8.22 13.01 11.50
N MET A 113 -8.42 13.55 10.29
CA MET A 113 -7.64 14.60 9.70
C MET A 113 -8.56 15.80 9.43
N PRO A 114 -8.08 17.04 9.61
CA PRO A 114 -8.89 18.24 9.32
C PRO A 114 -9.23 18.37 7.83
N ILE A 115 -8.53 17.65 6.96
CA ILE A 115 -8.76 17.59 5.52
C ILE A 115 -8.75 16.12 5.12
N PRO A 116 -9.68 15.67 4.26
CA PRO A 116 -9.67 14.32 3.73
C PRO A 116 -8.29 13.95 3.15
N PRO A 117 -7.75 12.76 3.45
CA PRO A 117 -6.47 12.32 2.90
C PRO A 117 -6.49 12.19 1.37
N SER A 118 -7.67 12.14 0.75
CA SER A 118 -7.84 12.25 -0.71
C SER A 118 -7.47 13.64 -1.25
N LEU A 119 -7.47 14.67 -0.42
CA LEU A 119 -7.22 16.07 -0.79
C LEU A 119 -5.87 16.57 -0.28
N ALA A 120 -5.44 16.15 0.91
CA ALA A 120 -4.18 16.61 1.51
C ALA A 120 -3.39 15.51 2.20
N ALA A 121 -2.06 15.62 2.10
CA ALA A 121 -1.13 14.82 2.85
C ALA A 121 -1.15 15.20 4.35
N THR A 122 -0.60 14.32 5.18
CA THR A 122 -0.65 14.45 6.65
C THR A 122 0.16 15.61 7.22
N ASN A 123 1.06 16.20 6.43
CA ASN A 123 1.81 17.41 6.72
C ASN A 123 1.05 18.70 6.35
N GLY A 124 -0.20 18.61 5.90
CA GLY A 124 -1.02 19.75 5.47
C GLY A 124 -0.76 20.22 4.04
N SER A 125 0.20 19.62 3.31
CA SER A 125 0.35 19.92 1.88
C SER A 125 -0.78 19.27 1.11
N LEU A 126 -1.45 20.02 0.23
CA LEU A 126 -2.40 19.44 -0.71
C LEU A 126 -1.67 18.42 -1.58
N HIS A 127 -2.29 17.27 -1.82
CA HIS A 127 -1.76 16.38 -2.84
C HIS A 127 -1.75 17.13 -4.16
N SER A 128 -0.59 17.16 -4.82
CA SER A 128 -0.51 17.53 -6.24
C SER A 128 -1.24 16.45 -7.03
N THR A 129 -2.56 16.50 -6.98
CA THR A 129 -3.39 15.84 -7.96
C THR A 129 -3.27 16.66 -9.23
N ASN A 130 -3.21 15.97 -10.38
CA ASN A 130 -3.33 16.66 -11.64
C ASN A 130 -4.67 17.41 -11.61
N LYS A 131 -4.68 18.75 -11.66
CA LYS A 131 -5.92 19.57 -11.56
C LYS A 131 -7.03 19.05 -12.49
N SER A 132 -6.63 18.46 -13.62
CA SER A 132 -7.52 17.81 -14.59
C SER A 132 -8.35 16.66 -14.01
N ALA A 133 -7.84 15.89 -13.04
CA ALA A 133 -8.56 14.79 -12.43
C ALA A 133 -9.76 15.28 -11.60
N LEU A 134 -9.59 16.35 -10.84
CA LEU A 134 -10.70 16.97 -10.09
C LEU A 134 -11.71 17.60 -11.04
N ALA A 135 -11.24 18.28 -12.09
CA ALA A 135 -12.11 18.85 -13.12
C ALA A 135 -13.00 17.75 -13.74
N ASN A 136 -12.42 16.61 -14.12
CA ASN A 136 -13.17 15.49 -14.69
C ASN A 136 -14.21 14.89 -13.73
N ILE A 137 -13.93 14.88 -12.43
CA ILE A 137 -14.89 14.41 -11.41
C ILE A 137 -16.04 15.40 -11.26
N LEU A 138 -15.72 16.70 -11.20
CA LEU A 138 -16.73 17.77 -11.04
C LEU A 138 -17.60 17.94 -12.28
N THR A 139 -17.04 17.77 -13.49
CA THR A 139 -17.76 17.91 -14.76
C THR A 139 -18.41 16.62 -15.25
N LYS A 140 -18.20 15.48 -14.56
CA LYS A 140 -18.70 14.16 -14.96
C LYS A 140 -20.20 14.11 -15.28
N HIS A 141 -20.99 14.99 -14.67
CA HIS A 141 -22.44 15.06 -14.83
C HIS A 141 -22.93 16.41 -15.36
N VAL A 142 -22.02 17.30 -15.74
CA VAL A 142 -22.36 18.60 -16.32
C VAL A 142 -22.48 18.44 -17.83
N GLN A 143 -23.70 18.53 -18.37
CA GLN A 143 -23.87 18.68 -19.81
C GLN A 143 -23.51 20.11 -20.19
N THR A 144 -22.35 20.29 -20.80
CA THR A 144 -21.95 21.59 -21.35
C THR A 144 -22.58 21.73 -22.73
N PRO A 145 -23.38 22.78 -22.99
CA PRO A 145 -23.84 23.08 -24.34
C PRO A 145 -22.64 23.27 -25.28
N ALA A 146 -22.69 22.70 -26.48
CA ALA A 146 -21.62 22.84 -27.47
C ALA A 146 -21.43 24.30 -27.91
N ASP A 147 -22.51 25.09 -27.86
CA ASP A 147 -22.51 26.51 -28.17
C ASP A 147 -23.23 27.28 -27.07
N VAL A 148 -22.59 28.35 -26.60
CA VAL A 148 -23.27 29.39 -25.83
C VAL A 148 -23.92 30.31 -26.86
N PRO A 149 -25.26 30.48 -26.86
CA PRO A 149 -25.91 31.36 -27.81
C PRO A 149 -25.36 32.79 -27.65
N LEU A 150 -24.79 33.34 -28.72
CA LEU A 150 -24.35 34.72 -28.79
C LEU A 150 -25.58 35.63 -28.78
N GLN A 151 -26.02 36.05 -27.59
CA GLN A 151 -26.90 37.20 -27.46
C GLN A 151 -26.02 38.46 -27.49
N GLU A 152 -26.07 39.16 -28.63
CA GLU A 152 -25.41 40.46 -28.90
C GLU A 152 -23.89 40.39 -29.23
N PRO A 153 -23.34 41.39 -29.97
CA PRO A 153 -21.96 41.37 -30.44
C PRO A 153 -21.01 41.45 -29.25
N SER A 154 -20.54 40.29 -28.80
CA SER A 154 -19.59 40.13 -27.71
C SER A 154 -18.26 39.63 -28.26
N CYS A 155 -17.16 40.19 -27.76
CA CYS A 155 -15.81 39.78 -28.16
C CYS A 155 -15.34 38.58 -27.32
N LEU A 156 -14.77 37.58 -27.98
CA LEU A 156 -14.15 36.43 -27.32
C LEU A 156 -12.69 36.77 -27.00
N ALA A 157 -12.36 36.95 -25.72
CA ALA A 157 -10.98 37.11 -25.28
C ALA A 157 -10.37 35.75 -24.92
N ILE A 158 -9.39 35.29 -25.71
CA ILE A 158 -8.60 34.09 -25.41
C ILE A 158 -7.28 34.54 -24.78
N ASP A 159 -7.14 34.38 -23.46
CA ASP A 159 -5.87 34.60 -22.75
C ASP A 159 -5.03 33.30 -22.83
N ALA A 160 -4.05 33.29 -23.73
CA ALA A 160 -3.12 32.19 -23.87
C ALA A 160 -2.02 32.28 -22.80
N LYS A 161 -2.26 31.72 -21.62
CA LYS A 161 -1.19 31.43 -20.66
C LYS A 161 -0.88 29.93 -20.65
N HIS A 162 0.29 29.64 -21.23
CA HIS A 162 1.03 28.37 -21.27
C HIS A 162 0.72 27.45 -22.47
N LEU A 163 1.43 27.72 -23.57
CA LEU A 163 2.05 26.67 -24.41
C LEU A 163 3.26 26.09 -23.67
#